data_AF-A0A804IPG0-F1
#
_entry.id   AF-A0A804IPG0-F1
#
_cell.length_a   1.000
_cell.length_b   1.000
_cell.length_c   1.000
_cell.angle_alpha   90.00
_cell.angle_beta   90.00
_cell.angle_gamma   90.00
#
_symmetry.space_group_name_H-M   'P 1'
#
loop_
_entity.id
_entity.type
_entity.pdbx_description
1 polymer ?
#
loop_
_entity_poly.entity_id
_entity_poly.type
_entity_poly.pdbx_seq_one_letter_code
_entity_poly.pdbx_strand_id
1 'polypeptide(L)' 'MEMNLVHFKFCIEEKKLFLNVLDPFVAQDLHREDNIIVLRIASACVQPNPETRPSLRHVADALERLNNQS' A
#
# COMPACT_ATOMS: atom_id res chain seq x y z
N MET A 1 -9.82 -14.49 10.34
CA MET A 1 -9.42 -13.29 11.11
C MET A 1 -9.60 -12.12 10.16
N GLU A 2 -10.68 -11.35 10.31
CA GLU A 2 -10.93 -10.20 9.42
C GLU A 2 -10.07 -9.03 9.85
N MET A 3 -9.16 -8.59 8.97
CA MET A 3 -8.34 -7.41 9.22
C MET A 3 -9.16 -6.17 8.86
N ASN A 4 -9.65 -5.45 9.87
CA ASN A 4 -10.39 -4.21 9.68
C ASN A 4 -9.49 -3.13 9.04
N LEU A 5 -10.01 -2.34 8.11
CA LEU A 5 -9.29 -1.23 7.44
C LEU A 5 -8.64 -0.25 8.44
N VAL A 6 -9.24 -0.07 9.62
CA VAL A 6 -8.69 0.75 10.71
C VAL A 6 -7.41 0.12 11.29
N HIS A 7 -7.35 -1.21 11.38
CA HIS A 7 -6.16 -1.93 11.83
C HIS A 7 -5.02 -1.85 10.80
N PHE A 8 -5.36 -2.00 9.51
CA PHE A 8 -4.40 -1.84 8.40
C PHE A 8 -3.75 -0.46 8.41
N LYS A 9 -4.54 0.60 8.65
CA LYS A 9 -4.04 1.98 8.76
C LYS A 9 -3.09 2.17 9.94
N PHE A 10 -3.46 1.67 11.12
CA PHE A 10 -2.63 1.75 12.33
C PHE A 10 -1.27 1.07 12.13
N CYS A 11 -1.25 -0.12 11.51
CA CYS A 11 -0.02 -0.86 11.23
C CYS A 11 0.90 -0.15 10.21
N ILE A 12 0.34 0.62 9.28
CA ILE A 12 1.10 1.34 8.25
C ILE A 12 1.67 2.67 8.76
N GLU A 13 0.94 3.39 9.62
CA GLU A 13 1.36 4.71 10.12
C GLU A 13 2.52 4.64 11.10
N GLU A 14 2.63 3.59 11.92
CA GLU A 14 3.73 3.45 12.88
C GLU A 14 5.10 3.11 12.25
N LYS A 15 5.23 3.05 10.90
CA LYS A 15 6.44 2.68 10.14
C LYS A 15 7.11 1.34 10.51
N LYS A 16 6.64 0.66 11.57
CA LYS A 16 7.34 -0.46 12.18
C LYS A 16 6.97 -1.81 11.59
N LEU A 17 5.90 -1.92 10.80
CA LEU A 17 5.39 -3.22 10.39
C LEU A 17 4.94 -3.30 8.94
N PHE A 18 5.63 -2.62 8.02
CA PHE A 18 5.42 -2.83 6.58
C PHE A 18 5.57 -4.32 6.19
N LEU A 19 6.49 -5.03 6.83
CA LEU A 19 6.72 -6.46 6.60
C LEU A 19 5.68 -7.38 7.26
N ASN A 20 4.98 -6.95 8.32
CA ASN A 20 3.98 -7.80 8.99
C ASN A 20 2.59 -7.69 8.37
N VAL A 21 2.38 -6.73 7.46
CA VAL A 21 1.15 -6.58 6.70
C VAL A 21 1.27 -7.24 5.32
N LEU A 22 2.49 -7.46 4.84
CA LEU A 22 2.72 -8.19 3.60
C LEU A 22 2.33 -9.65 3.78
N ASP A 23 1.64 -10.18 2.77
CA ASP A 23 1.38 -11.61 2.69
C ASP A 23 2.71 -12.38 2.74
N PRO A 24 2.84 -13.46 3.55
CA PRO A 24 4.09 -14.19 3.69
C PRO A 24 4.67 -14.73 2.38
N PHE A 25 3.85 -14.99 1.36
CA PHE A 25 4.32 -15.41 0.03
C PHE A 25 4.85 -14.22 -0.77
N VAL A 26 4.20 -13.05 -0.65
CA VAL A 26 4.68 -11.80 -1.27
C VAL A 26 5.95 -11.28 -0.59
N ALA A 27 6.10 -11.50 0.72
CA ALA A 27 7.31 -11.14 1.46
C ALA A 27 8.55 -11.94 1.03
N GLN A 28 8.35 -13.11 0.42
CA GLN A 28 9.43 -13.96 -0.11
C GLN A 28 9.85 -13.57 -1.53
N ASP A 29 8.96 -12.94 -2.30
CA ASP A 29 9.19 -12.52 -3.68
C ASP A 29 9.68 -11.07 -3.73
N LEU A 30 10.99 -10.91 -3.90
CA LEU A 30 11.75 -9.73 -3.48
C LEU A 30 11.93 -8.69 -4.59
N HIS A 31 10.84 -8.01 -4.97
CA HIS A 31 10.91 -6.60 -5.38
C HIS A 31 10.45 -5.73 -4.20
N ARG A 32 11.29 -5.65 -3.17
CA ARG A 32 11.00 -4.95 -1.90
C ARG A 32 10.57 -3.50 -2.12
N GLU A 33 11.05 -2.86 -3.17
CA GLU A 33 10.75 -1.48 -3.50
C GLU A 33 9.35 -1.32 -4.10
N ASP A 34 8.94 -2.17 -5.05
CA ASP A 34 7.60 -2.15 -5.64
C ASP A 34 6.52 -2.40 -4.58
N ASN A 35 6.78 -3.37 -3.69
CA ASN A 35 5.90 -3.65 -2.55
C ASN A 35 5.74 -2.43 -1.62
N ILE A 36 6.81 -1.66 -1.40
CA ILE A 36 6.75 -0.41 -0.62
C ILE A 36 5.92 0.65 -1.35
N ILE A 37 6.05 0.76 -2.67
CA ILE A 37 5.30 1.76 -3.45
C ILE A 37 3.81 1.40 -3.50
N VAL A 38 3.46 0.13 -3.73
CA VAL A 38 2.06 -0.35 -3.68
C VAL A 38 1.43 -0.08 -2.31
N LEU A 39 2.15 -0.35 -1.22
CA LEU A 39 1.68 -0.05 0.13
C LEU A 39 1.47 1.46 0.37
N ARG A 40 2.36 2.31 -0.16
CA ARG A 40 2.19 3.77 -0.09
C ARG A 40 0.95 4.23 -0.84
N ILE A 41 0.72 3.68 -2.04
CA ILE A 41 -0.48 3.97 -2.85
C ILE A 41 -1.74 3.54 -2.07
N ALA A 42 -1.77 2.32 -1.54
CA ALA A 42 -2.90 1.83 -0.74
C ALA A 42 -3.16 2.70 0.50
N SER A 43 -2.11 3.10 1.22
CA SER A 43 -2.21 3.99 2.39
C SER A 43 -2.78 5.38 2.07
N ALA A 44 -2.43 5.92 0.89
CA ALA A 44 -2.99 7.19 0.41
C ALA A 44 -4.47 7.06 0.04
N CYS A 45 -4.90 5.91 -0.51
CA CYS A 45 -6.30 5.68 -0.88
C CYS A 45 -7.24 5.58 0.33
N VAL A 46 -6.75 5.09 1.47
CA VAL A 46 -7.57 4.87 2.69
C VAL A 46 -7.44 6.00 3.72
N GLN A 47 -6.99 7.19 3.31
CA GLN A 47 -6.88 8.33 4.23
C GLN A 47 -8.25 8.69 4.82
N PRO A 48 -8.37 8.93 6.14
CA PRO A 48 -9.64 9.29 6.77
C PRO A 48 -10.23 10.57 6.17
N ASN A 49 -9.36 11.55 5.88
CA ASN A 49 -9.74 12.77 5.19
C ASN A 49 -9.95 12.48 3.68
N PRO A 50 -11.17 12.62 3.13
CA PRO A 50 -11.43 12.40 1.72
C PRO A 50 -10.63 13.33 0.80
N GLU A 51 -10.37 14.57 1.22
CA GLU A 51 -9.68 15.58 0.41
C GLU A 51 -8.20 15.28 0.18
N THR A 52 -7.59 14.42 1.01
CA THR A 52 -6.20 13.98 0.84
C THR A 52 -6.09 12.69 0.04
N ARG A 53 -7.22 12.05 -0.31
CA ARG A 53 -7.21 10.85 -1.13
C ARG A 53 -6.86 11.23 -2.57
N PRO A 54 -6.00 10.45 -3.24
CA PRO A 54 -5.74 10.66 -4.66
C PRO A 54 -7.00 10.36 -5.48
N SER A 55 -7.12 11.01 -6.65
CA SER A 55 -8.11 10.61 -7.64
C SER A 55 -7.78 9.20 -8.15
N LEU A 56 -8.82 8.44 -8.53
CA LEU A 56 -8.61 7.10 -9.08
C LEU A 56 -7.71 7.11 -10.32
N ARG A 57 -7.75 8.19 -11.12
CA ARG A 57 -6.84 8.39 -12.26
C ARG A 57 -5.38 8.42 -11.81
N HIS A 58 -5.05 9.21 -10.79
CA HIS A 58 -3.68 9.25 -10.26
C HIS A 58 -3.23 7.89 -9.68
N VAL A 59 -4.15 7.14 -9.08
CA VAL A 59 -3.87 5.78 -8.59
C VAL A 59 -3.59 4.84 -9.75
N ALA A 60 -4.43 4.86 -10.80
CA ALA A 60 -4.25 4.03 -11.99
C ALA A 60 -2.92 4.35 -12.70
N ASP A 61 -2.61 5.63 -12.92
CA ASP A 61 -1.36 6.07 -13.55
C ASP A 61 -0.13 5.61 -12.72
N ALA A 62 -0.22 5.65 -11.39
CA ALA A 62 0.87 5.21 -10.51
C ALA A 62 1.07 3.68 -10.56
N LEU A 63 -0.02 2.91 -10.60
CA LEU A 63 0.04 1.44 -10.74
C LEU A 63 0.54 1.01 -12.11
N GLU A 64 0.12 1.69 -13.18
CA GLU A 64 0.60 1.42 -14.55
C GLU A 64 2.11 1.66 -14.66
N ARG A 65 2.62 2.74 -14.05
CA ARG A 65 4.06 3.02 -14.00
C ARG A 65 4.86 1.91 -13.32
N LEU A 66 4.35 1.38 -12.20
CA LEU A 66 4.98 0.25 -11.52
C LEU A 66 5.01 -0.99 -12.41
N ASN A 67 3.90 -1.31 -13.06
CA ASN A 67 3.80 -2.47 -13.94
C ASN A 67 4.72 -2.37 -15.17
N ASN A 68 5.06 -1.16 -15.61
CA ASN A 68 5.97 -0.94 -16.73
C ASN A 68 7.47 -0.92 -16.33
N GLN A 69 7.79 -1.13 -15.04
CA GLN A 69 9.16 -1.19 -14.50
C GLN A 69 9.61 -2.60 -14.11
N SER A 70 8.70 -3.59 -14.13
CA SER A 70 8.92 -4.99 -13.76
C SER A 70 9.19 -5.91 -14.96
#